data_AF-A0AAW0N4Q6-F1
#
_entry.id   AF-A0AAW0N4Q6-F1
#
_cell.length_a   1.000
_cell.length_b   1.000
_cell.length_c   1.000
_cell.angle_alpha   90.00
_cell.angle_beta   90.00
_cell.angle_gamma   90.00
#
_symmetry.space_group_name_H-M   'P 1'
#
loop_
_entity.id
_entity.type
_entity.pdbx_description
1 polymer ?
#
loop_
_entity_poly.entity_id
_entity_poly.type
_entity_poly.pdbx_seq_one_letter_code
_entity_poly.pdbx_strand_id
1 'polypeptide(L)'
;MTCTFYLLLSHLNTYHGRFLLISSQHLGLFRCLSAGPQLSRSLQESYRLLELPDQAQSTPAQVKEAYLRLAKLYHPDSGSPTADPVLFSRVEEAYRAVLAHQSKKQRSHNVTEDEDEKSRGVALPHRHYLSYEGLGSGTPSQRERQYRQIRVDRASDEVLNYRQREHEKASAEEGAMVERDMRQRSRKIKITQAVERLVEDLIQESMARGDFRNLSGAGKPLNKFEHNPYATP
;
A
#
# COMPACT_ATOMS: atom_id res chain seq x y z
N MET A 1 -37.03 45.01 -52.89
CA MET A 1 -36.56 45.47 -54.20
C MET A 1 -36.19 44.22 -55.00
N THR A 2 -36.89 44.07 -56.14
CA THR A 2 -36.66 43.16 -57.29
C THR A 2 -36.59 41.65 -57.00
N CYS A 3 -37.63 40.86 -57.30
CA CYS A 3 -38.03 40.39 -58.65
C CYS A 3 -36.94 39.52 -59.31
N THR A 4 -37.18 38.31 -59.84
CA THR A 4 -38.42 37.62 -60.24
C THR A 4 -38.07 36.29 -60.94
N PHE A 5 -39.02 35.34 -60.94
CA PHE A 5 -39.37 34.44 -62.08
C PHE A 5 -38.37 33.33 -62.49
N TYR A 6 -38.74 32.15 -63.01
CA TYR A 6 -39.99 31.47 -63.36
C TYR A 6 -39.66 29.96 -63.51
N LEU A 7 -40.59 29.10 -63.06
CA LEU A 7 -41.18 27.91 -63.71
C LEU A 7 -40.35 26.95 -64.61
N LEU A 8 -40.62 25.66 -64.31
CA LEU A 8 -40.88 24.50 -65.20
C LEU A 8 -39.69 23.91 -65.97
N LEU A 9 -39.29 22.66 -65.68
CA LEU A 9 -39.91 21.35 -66.00
C LEU A 9 -39.48 20.82 -67.38
N SER A 10 -38.83 19.66 -67.29
CA SER A 10 -38.79 18.55 -68.27
C SER A 10 -38.33 18.83 -69.70
N HIS A 11 -37.30 18.11 -70.13
CA HIS A 11 -37.45 17.19 -71.26
C HIS A 11 -36.35 16.13 -71.23
N LEU A 12 -36.76 14.86 -71.20
CA LEU A 12 -35.94 13.73 -71.65
C LEU A 12 -35.64 13.91 -73.14
N ASN A 13 -34.44 13.53 -73.58
CA ASN A 13 -34.37 12.63 -74.73
C ASN A 13 -33.10 11.79 -74.76
N THR A 14 -33.32 10.58 -75.24
CA THR A 14 -32.48 9.39 -75.32
C THR A 14 -31.59 9.38 -76.58
N TYR A 15 -30.93 8.24 -76.80
CA TYR A 15 -30.24 7.75 -78.02
C TYR A 15 -28.76 8.12 -78.13
N HIS A 16 -27.85 7.26 -78.55
CA HIS A 16 -27.79 5.81 -78.78
C HIS A 16 -26.30 5.55 -79.04
N GLY A 17 -25.70 4.54 -78.41
CA GLY A 17 -24.33 4.17 -78.69
C GLY A 17 -24.06 2.79 -78.11
N ARG A 18 -23.77 1.84 -78.99
CA ARG A 18 -23.91 0.40 -78.81
C ARG A 18 -22.50 -0.21 -78.86
N PHE A 19 -22.33 -1.36 -78.19
CA PHE A 19 -21.19 -2.31 -78.27
C PHE A 19 -19.86 -1.90 -77.61
N LEU A 20 -19.04 -2.79 -77.06
CA LEU A 20 -19.09 -4.07 -76.33
C LEU A 20 -17.59 -4.34 -76.02
N LEU A 21 -17.26 -4.69 -74.78
CA LEU A 21 -16.17 -5.59 -74.32
C LEU A 21 -14.71 -5.32 -74.76
N ILE A 22 -13.80 -5.18 -73.78
CA ILE A 22 -12.70 -6.11 -73.48
C ILE A 22 -12.14 -5.80 -72.06
N SER A 23 -11.82 -6.87 -71.34
CA SER A 23 -11.16 -7.07 -70.03
C SER A 23 -9.91 -6.19 -69.75
N SER A 24 -9.30 -6.02 -68.58
CA SER A 24 -9.23 -6.75 -67.31
C SER A 24 -8.45 -5.87 -66.32
N GLN A 25 -8.85 -5.89 -65.04
CA GLN A 25 -8.00 -5.80 -63.85
C GLN A 25 -7.20 -4.52 -63.47
N HIS A 26 -7.54 -4.08 -62.24
CA HIS A 26 -6.68 -3.70 -61.11
C HIS A 26 -6.57 -2.23 -60.66
N LEU A 27 -6.79 -2.09 -59.33
CA LEU A 27 -6.44 -0.99 -58.41
C LEU A 27 -7.41 0.21 -58.40
N GLY A 28 -8.03 0.63 -57.30
CA GLY A 28 -7.93 0.26 -55.89
C GLY A 28 -8.72 1.30 -55.11
N LEU A 29 -9.92 0.94 -54.65
CA LEU A 29 -10.76 1.79 -53.81
C LEU A 29 -10.16 1.83 -52.39
N PHE A 30 -9.51 2.93 -52.02
CA PHE A 30 -9.21 3.20 -50.61
C PHE A 30 -10.48 3.71 -49.91
N ARG A 31 -11.33 2.76 -49.50
CA ARG A 31 -12.30 3.00 -48.43
C ARG A 31 -11.58 2.68 -47.11
N CYS A 32 -11.00 3.69 -46.49
CA CYS A 32 -10.44 3.59 -45.13
C CYS A 32 -11.56 3.21 -44.15
N LEU A 33 -11.61 1.93 -43.79
CA LEU A 33 -12.36 1.47 -42.63
C LEU A 33 -11.49 1.76 -41.40
N SER A 34 -11.83 2.78 -40.62
CA SER A 34 -11.24 3.00 -39.30
C SER A 34 -11.76 1.92 -38.35
N ALA A 35 -11.15 0.74 -38.37
CA ALA A 35 -11.36 -0.27 -37.34
C ALA A 35 -10.54 0.12 -36.10
N GLY A 36 -11.01 1.11 -35.35
CA GLY A 36 -10.57 1.31 -33.97
C GLY A 36 -11.08 0.15 -33.10
N PRO A 37 -10.41 -0.19 -31.99
CA PRO A 37 -10.92 -1.18 -31.04
C PRO A 37 -12.34 -0.78 -30.62
N GLN A 38 -13.32 -1.64 -30.91
CA GLN A 38 -14.73 -1.41 -30.61
C GLN A 38 -14.95 -1.46 -29.09
N LEU A 39 -14.79 -0.33 -28.43
CA LEU A 39 -15.08 -0.18 -27.01
C LEU A 39 -16.60 -0.17 -26.80
N SER A 40 -17.06 -0.67 -25.66
CA SER A 40 -18.47 -0.56 -25.32
C SER A 40 -18.84 0.92 -25.14
N ARG A 41 -20.05 1.30 -25.57
CA ARG A 41 -20.56 2.68 -25.44
C ARG A 41 -20.46 3.20 -24.01
N SER A 42 -20.72 2.33 -23.02
CA SER A 42 -20.59 2.60 -21.59
C SER A 42 -19.16 2.98 -21.16
N LEU A 43 -18.14 2.42 -21.79
CA LEU A 43 -16.74 2.73 -21.50
C LEU A 43 -16.35 4.09 -22.06
N GLN A 44 -16.83 4.41 -23.26
CA GLN A 44 -16.62 5.72 -23.86
C GLN A 44 -17.27 6.82 -23.02
N GLU A 45 -18.47 6.57 -22.52
CA GLU A 45 -19.15 7.45 -21.56
C GLU A 45 -18.36 7.61 -20.27
N SER A 46 -17.78 6.54 -19.73
CA SER A 46 -16.95 6.59 -18.52
C SER A 46 -15.74 7.52 -18.66
N TYR A 47 -15.06 7.51 -19.82
CA TYR A 47 -13.94 8.42 -20.06
C TYR A 47 -14.38 9.87 -20.30
N ARG A 48 -15.54 10.06 -20.93
CA ARG A 48 -16.15 11.40 -21.06
C ARG A 48 -16.54 11.98 -19.70
N LEU A 49 -17.09 11.17 -18.81
CA LEU A 49 -17.44 11.57 -17.44
C LEU A 49 -16.21 11.96 -16.61
N LEU A 50 -15.06 11.31 -16.83
CA LEU A 50 -13.79 11.68 -16.21
C LEU A 50 -13.08 12.86 -16.91
N GLU A 51 -13.69 13.44 -17.95
CA GLU A 51 -13.13 14.52 -18.76
C GLU A 51 -11.74 14.20 -19.36
N LEU A 52 -11.50 12.93 -19.69
CA LEU A 52 -10.22 12.50 -20.24
C LEU A 52 -10.23 12.53 -21.78
N PRO A 53 -9.09 12.89 -22.43
CA PRO A 53 -8.94 12.73 -23.87
C PRO A 53 -9.00 11.25 -24.25
N ASP A 54 -9.39 10.97 -25.49
CA ASP A 54 -9.68 9.61 -25.97
C ASP A 54 -8.66 8.57 -25.51
N GLN A 55 -9.21 7.51 -24.91
CA GLN A 55 -8.78 6.14 -24.62
C GLN A 55 -7.35 5.70 -24.97
N ALA A 56 -6.83 6.10 -26.13
CA ALA A 56 -5.53 5.68 -26.62
C ALA A 56 -4.36 6.34 -25.87
N GLN A 57 -4.57 7.50 -25.25
CA GLN A 57 -3.50 8.32 -24.68
C GLN A 57 -3.58 8.53 -23.17
N SER A 58 -4.67 8.11 -22.52
CA SER A 58 -4.85 8.35 -21.08
C SER A 58 -3.98 7.40 -20.25
N THR A 59 -2.97 7.95 -19.57
CA THR A 59 -2.12 7.21 -18.64
C THR A 59 -2.87 6.89 -17.33
N PRO A 60 -2.52 5.82 -16.59
CA PRO A 60 -3.18 5.49 -15.33
C PRO A 60 -3.05 6.62 -14.28
N ALA A 61 -1.94 7.36 -14.32
CA ALA A 61 -1.73 8.53 -13.46
C ALA A 61 -2.73 9.65 -13.76
N GLN A 62 -2.97 9.96 -15.04
CA GLN A 62 -3.95 10.97 -15.46
C GLN A 62 -5.37 10.59 -15.08
N VAL A 63 -5.74 9.30 -15.19
CA VAL A 63 -7.06 8.82 -14.76
C VAL A 63 -7.28 9.07 -13.27
N LYS A 64 -6.27 8.78 -12.45
CA LYS A 64 -6.30 9.02 -11.01
C LYS A 64 -6.40 10.50 -10.68
N GLU A 65 -5.63 11.34 -11.36
CA GLU A 65 -5.65 12.79 -11.16
C GLU A 65 -7.03 13.39 -11.52
N ALA A 66 -7.59 12.99 -12.65
CA ALA A 66 -8.93 13.42 -13.08
C ALA A 66 -10.01 13.02 -12.06
N TYR A 67 -9.95 11.79 -11.56
CA TYR A 67 -10.84 11.33 -10.49
C TYR A 67 -10.69 12.17 -9.23
N LEU A 68 -9.47 12.44 -8.76
CA LEU A 68 -9.23 13.25 -7.56
C LEU A 68 -9.75 14.69 -7.72
N ARG A 69 -9.62 15.27 -8.91
CA ARG A 69 -10.16 16.60 -9.22
C ARG A 69 -11.68 16.61 -9.11
N LEU A 70 -12.37 15.65 -9.72
CA LEU A 70 -13.83 15.55 -9.69
C LEU A 70 -14.34 15.18 -8.28
N ALA A 71 -13.63 14.31 -7.57
CA ALA A 71 -13.95 13.97 -6.19
C ALA A 71 -13.95 15.20 -5.30
N LYS A 72 -12.92 16.06 -5.37
CA LYS A 72 -12.88 17.30 -4.58
C LYS A 72 -14.03 18.26 -4.88
N LEU A 73 -14.60 18.23 -6.09
CA LEU A 73 -15.72 19.08 -6.49
C LEU A 73 -17.07 18.52 -6.02
N TYR A 74 -17.31 17.24 -6.27
CA TYR A 74 -18.63 16.62 -6.10
C TYR A 74 -18.81 15.87 -4.78
N HIS A 75 -17.76 15.70 -3.95
CA HIS A 75 -17.89 14.98 -2.69
C HIS A 75 -18.89 15.67 -1.75
N PRO A 76 -19.82 14.93 -1.11
CA PRO A 76 -20.85 15.51 -0.24
C PRO A 76 -20.26 16.33 0.92
N ASP A 77 -19.09 15.91 1.42
CA ASP A 77 -18.41 16.59 2.54
C ASP A 77 -17.52 17.76 2.10
N SER A 78 -17.43 18.07 0.80
CA SER A 78 -16.57 19.16 0.31
C SER A 78 -17.07 20.57 0.70
N GLY A 79 -18.33 20.68 1.14
CA GLY A 79 -18.97 21.95 1.47
C GLY A 79 -19.15 22.89 0.27
N SER A 80 -18.90 22.41 -0.96
CA SER A 80 -19.07 23.19 -2.19
C SER A 80 -20.55 23.24 -2.60
N PRO A 81 -21.01 24.31 -3.29
CA PRO A 81 -22.37 24.38 -3.81
C PRO A 81 -22.62 23.36 -4.95
N THR A 82 -21.55 22.76 -5.47
CA THR A 82 -21.57 21.75 -6.53
C THR A 82 -21.55 20.33 -5.97
N ALA A 83 -21.50 20.16 -4.64
CA ALA A 83 -21.48 18.87 -3.99
C ALA A 83 -22.78 18.11 -4.26
N ASP A 84 -22.68 16.97 -4.96
CA ASP A 84 -23.81 16.10 -5.29
C ASP A 84 -23.39 14.63 -5.11
N PRO A 85 -23.98 13.91 -4.13
CA PRO A 85 -23.64 12.52 -3.88
C PRO A 85 -23.94 11.60 -5.08
N VAL A 86 -24.95 11.92 -5.90
CA VAL A 86 -25.34 11.11 -7.07
C VAL A 86 -24.35 11.26 -8.20
N LEU A 87 -23.80 12.47 -8.40
CA LEU A 87 -22.73 12.68 -9.39
C LEU A 87 -21.43 12.03 -8.93
N PHE A 88 -21.11 12.13 -7.64
CA PHE A 88 -19.93 11.49 -7.08
C PHE A 88 -19.93 9.97 -7.30
N SER A 89 -21.05 9.29 -7.04
CA SER A 89 -21.14 7.84 -7.27
C SER A 89 -20.94 7.46 -8.75
N ARG A 90 -21.51 8.24 -9.69
CA ARG A 90 -21.30 8.04 -11.13
C ARG A 90 -19.85 8.21 -11.55
N VAL A 91 -19.14 9.19 -10.97
CA VAL A 91 -17.72 9.42 -11.21
C VAL A 91 -16.88 8.26 -10.66
N GLU A 92 -17.23 7.72 -9.50
CA GLU A 92 -16.55 6.55 -8.92
C GLU A 92 -16.76 5.29 -9.79
N GLU A 93 -17.99 5.03 -10.23
CA GLU A 93 -18.31 3.92 -11.13
C GLU A 93 -17.52 4.01 -12.44
N ALA A 94 -17.47 5.20 -13.04
CA ALA A 94 -16.69 5.45 -14.25
C ALA A 94 -15.19 5.16 -14.02
N TYR A 95 -14.62 5.64 -12.92
CA TYR A 95 -13.22 5.38 -12.56
C TYR A 95 -12.91 3.89 -12.42
N ARG A 96 -13.78 3.14 -11.73
CA ARG A 96 -13.64 1.67 -11.58
C ARG A 96 -13.69 0.96 -12.94
N ALA A 97 -14.62 1.36 -13.83
CA ALA A 97 -14.73 0.80 -15.17
C ALA A 97 -13.46 1.04 -16.01
N VAL A 98 -12.87 2.24 -15.92
CA VAL A 98 -11.62 2.58 -16.62
C VAL A 98 -10.44 1.74 -16.11
N LEU A 99 -10.29 1.56 -14.80
CA LEU A 99 -9.22 0.72 -14.25
C LEU A 99 -9.35 -0.76 -14.66
N ALA A 100 -10.57 -1.28 -14.67
CA ALA A 100 -10.85 -2.63 -15.16
C ALA A 100 -10.47 -2.78 -16.64
N HIS A 101 -10.77 -1.77 -17.46
CA HIS A 101 -10.38 -1.75 -18.86
C HIS A 101 -8.87 -1.70 -19.06
N GLN A 102 -8.15 -0.84 -18.33
CA GLN A 102 -6.70 -0.72 -18.42
C GLN A 102 -5.98 -2.01 -18.01
N SER A 103 -6.41 -2.65 -16.93
CA SER A 103 -5.85 -3.95 -16.49
C SER A 103 -6.14 -5.08 -17.49
N LYS A 104 -7.33 -5.11 -18.11
CA LYS A 104 -7.65 -6.07 -19.17
C LYS A 104 -6.80 -5.84 -20.42
N LYS A 105 -6.58 -4.59 -20.83
CA LYS A 105 -5.72 -4.24 -21.97
C LYS A 105 -4.26 -4.64 -21.75
N GLN A 106 -3.73 -4.46 -20.54
CA GLN A 106 -2.39 -4.94 -20.19
C GLN A 106 -2.28 -6.47 -20.28
N ARG A 107 -3.30 -7.20 -19.80
CA ARG A 107 -3.33 -8.66 -19.92
C ARG A 107 -3.42 -9.14 -21.37
N SER A 108 -4.23 -8.51 -22.22
CA SER A 108 -4.37 -8.92 -23.62
C SER A 108 -3.12 -8.63 -24.45
N HIS A 109 -2.43 -7.51 -24.20
CA HIS A 109 -1.17 -7.20 -24.89
C HIS A 109 -0.08 -8.24 -24.62
N ASN A 110 0.00 -8.74 -23.39
CA ASN A 110 0.95 -9.81 -23.03
C ASN A 110 0.58 -11.17 -23.63
N VAL A 111 -0.64 -11.36 -24.10
CA VAL A 111 -1.12 -12.64 -24.67
C VAL A 111 -0.94 -12.66 -26.18
N THR A 112 -1.09 -11.53 -26.87
CA THR A 112 -0.97 -11.46 -28.34
C THR A 112 0.45 -11.62 -28.88
N GLU A 113 1.49 -11.36 -28.09
CA GLU A 113 2.88 -11.65 -28.50
C GLU A 113 3.24 -13.15 -28.37
N ASP A 114 2.47 -13.92 -27.58
CA ASP A 114 2.74 -15.34 -27.30
C ASP A 114 1.78 -16.32 -28.02
N GLU A 115 0.70 -15.82 -28.66
CA GLU A 115 -0.36 -16.69 -29.22
C GLU A 115 -0.08 -17.23 -30.63
N ASP A 116 0.71 -16.53 -31.46
CA ASP A 116 0.98 -16.96 -32.84
C ASP A 116 1.93 -18.16 -32.92
N GLU A 117 2.67 -18.49 -31.86
CA GLU A 117 3.60 -19.63 -31.82
C GLU A 117 3.04 -20.85 -31.07
N LYS A 118 1.92 -20.72 -30.33
CA LYS A 118 1.44 -21.73 -29.38
C LYS A 118 0.17 -22.49 -29.79
N SER A 119 -0.40 -22.18 -30.94
CA SER A 119 -1.63 -22.81 -31.45
C SER A 119 -1.42 -24.15 -32.17
N ARG A 120 -0.20 -24.69 -32.20
CA ARG A 120 0.03 -26.12 -32.51
C ARG A 120 -0.18 -26.94 -31.24
N GLY A 121 -1.31 -27.64 -31.18
CA GLY A 121 -1.73 -28.47 -30.06
C GLY A 121 -0.63 -29.37 -29.51
N VAL A 122 0.02 -28.92 -28.44
CA VAL A 122 0.69 -29.81 -27.51
C VAL A 122 -0.41 -30.28 -26.58
N ALA A 123 -0.87 -31.52 -26.76
CA ALA A 123 -1.73 -32.18 -25.80
C ALA A 123 -1.05 -32.04 -24.43
N LEU A 124 -1.65 -31.24 -23.54
CA LEU A 124 -1.12 -31.02 -22.21
C LEU A 124 -0.90 -32.40 -21.59
N PRO A 125 0.33 -32.79 -21.23
CA PRO A 125 0.52 -34.04 -20.53
C PRO A 125 -0.15 -33.88 -19.15
N HIS A 126 -1.39 -34.33 -19.02
CA HIS A 126 -2.14 -34.40 -17.75
C HIS A 126 -1.53 -35.41 -16.75
N ARG A 127 -0.26 -35.80 -16.95
CA ARG A 127 0.55 -36.57 -16.01
C ARG A 127 1.51 -35.62 -15.29
N HIS A 128 0.94 -34.73 -14.49
CA HIS A 128 1.72 -34.03 -13.47
C HIS A 128 1.82 -34.95 -12.25
N TYR A 129 2.97 -35.62 -12.09
CA TYR A 129 3.25 -36.30 -10.83
C TYR A 129 3.45 -35.26 -9.74
N LEU A 130 2.93 -35.54 -8.54
CA LEU A 130 3.22 -34.74 -7.35
C LEU A 130 4.73 -34.74 -7.12
N SER A 131 5.38 -33.61 -7.41
CA SER A 131 6.82 -33.44 -7.22
C SER A 131 7.10 -33.15 -5.75
N TYR A 132 7.53 -34.17 -5.00
CA TYR A 132 7.88 -34.06 -3.58
C TYR A 132 9.20 -33.31 -3.34
N GLU A 133 9.56 -32.30 -4.15
CA GLU A 133 10.84 -31.57 -4.05
C GLU A 133 12.10 -32.47 -4.15
N GLY A 134 11.95 -33.67 -4.72
CA GLY A 134 13.02 -34.69 -4.72
C GLY A 134 13.23 -35.39 -3.37
N LEU A 135 12.32 -35.19 -2.42
CA LEU A 135 12.38 -35.77 -1.08
C LEU A 135 11.83 -37.19 -1.06
N GLY A 136 12.56 -38.05 -0.35
CA GLY A 136 12.18 -39.44 -0.11
C GLY A 136 12.60 -40.40 -1.23
N SER A 137 12.61 -41.69 -0.89
CA SER A 137 12.99 -42.79 -1.78
C SER A 137 11.91 -43.87 -1.79
N GLY A 138 11.90 -44.69 -2.84
CA GLY A 138 10.98 -45.82 -2.97
C GLY A 138 9.69 -45.52 -3.74
N THR A 139 8.64 -46.27 -3.41
CA THR A 139 7.37 -46.23 -4.15
C THR A 139 6.66 -44.88 -3.98
N PRO A 140 5.79 -44.47 -4.92
CA PRO A 140 5.10 -43.17 -4.83
C PRO A 140 4.34 -42.94 -3.51
N SER A 141 3.74 -43.99 -2.94
CA SER A 141 3.00 -43.92 -1.67
C SER A 141 3.91 -43.77 -0.45
N GLN A 142 5.10 -44.38 -0.46
CA GLN A 142 6.11 -44.21 0.58
C GLN A 142 6.66 -42.77 0.57
N ARG A 143 6.97 -42.25 -0.62
CA ARG A 143 7.42 -40.85 -0.80
C ARG A 143 6.35 -39.86 -0.36
N GLU A 144 5.08 -40.14 -0.64
CA GLU A 144 3.99 -39.29 -0.18
C GLU A 144 3.94 -39.19 1.34
N ARG A 145 4.06 -40.32 2.05
CA ARG A 145 4.07 -40.36 3.52
C ARG A 145 5.26 -39.58 4.08
N GLN A 146 6.45 -39.78 3.52
CA GLN A 146 7.66 -39.07 3.92
C GLN A 146 7.52 -37.56 3.70
N TYR A 147 7.03 -37.13 2.54
CA TYR A 147 6.80 -35.71 2.27
C TYR A 147 5.77 -35.10 3.22
N ARG A 148 4.69 -35.82 3.53
CA ARG A 148 3.72 -35.37 4.54
C ARG A 148 4.38 -35.18 5.90
N GLN A 149 5.24 -36.11 6.33
CA GLN A 149 5.97 -36.00 7.59
C GLN A 149 6.94 -34.80 7.58
N ILE A 150 7.77 -34.66 6.55
CA ILE A 150 8.71 -33.54 6.43
C ILE A 150 8.00 -32.19 6.44
N ARG A 151 6.82 -32.08 5.81
CA ARG A 151 6.02 -30.85 5.87
C ARG A 151 5.54 -30.53 7.29
N VAL A 152 5.12 -31.54 8.05
CA VAL A 152 4.70 -31.36 9.44
C VAL A 152 5.89 -30.95 10.30
N ASP A 153 7.04 -31.61 10.13
CA ASP A 153 8.26 -31.31 10.89
C ASP A 153 8.72 -29.87 10.61
N ARG A 154 8.79 -29.45 9.34
CA ARG A 154 9.12 -28.06 8.95
C ARG A 154 8.14 -27.05 9.56
N ALA A 155 6.84 -27.32 9.49
CA ALA A 155 5.85 -26.44 10.10
C ALA A 155 6.03 -26.35 11.63
N SER A 156 6.40 -27.45 12.28
CA SER A 156 6.69 -27.45 13.71
C SER A 156 7.94 -26.63 14.06
N ASP A 157 9.01 -26.78 13.28
CA ASP A 157 10.25 -26.01 13.44
C ASP A 157 10.01 -24.52 13.23
N GLU A 158 9.22 -24.13 12.23
CA GLU A 158 8.85 -22.73 11.98
C GLU A 158 8.10 -22.11 13.17
N VAL A 159 7.16 -22.84 13.77
CA VAL A 159 6.41 -22.38 14.95
C VAL A 159 7.34 -22.24 16.17
N LEU A 160 8.25 -23.20 16.39
CA LEU A 160 9.23 -23.13 17.47
C LEU A 160 10.18 -21.95 17.29
N ASN A 161 10.73 -21.78 16.09
CA ASN A 161 11.60 -20.66 15.74
C ASN A 161 10.89 -19.32 15.93
N TYR A 162 9.61 -19.22 15.57
CA TYR A 162 8.82 -18.01 15.82
C TYR A 162 8.73 -17.72 17.31
N ARG A 163 8.34 -18.71 18.14
CA ARG A 163 8.25 -18.54 19.60
C ARG A 163 9.59 -18.13 20.21
N GLN A 164 10.68 -18.76 19.78
CA GLN A 164 12.01 -18.41 20.26
C GLN A 164 12.36 -16.96 19.95
N ARG A 165 12.15 -16.50 18.71
CA ARG A 165 12.38 -15.11 18.32
C ARG A 165 11.55 -14.13 19.13
N GLU A 166 10.30 -14.46 19.41
CA GLU A 166 9.44 -13.61 20.25
C GLU A 166 9.96 -13.54 21.69
N HIS A 167 10.40 -14.67 22.26
CA HIS A 167 11.01 -14.69 23.60
C HIS A 167 12.35 -13.93 23.65
N GLU A 168 13.20 -14.05 22.62
CA GLU A 168 14.46 -13.31 22.52
C GLU A 168 14.23 -11.81 22.45
N LYS A 169 13.24 -11.35 21.65
CA LYS A 169 12.84 -9.94 21.59
C LYS A 169 12.36 -9.44 22.95
N ALA A 170 11.46 -10.18 23.60
CA ALA A 170 10.94 -9.82 24.91
C ALA A 170 12.06 -9.75 25.96
N SER A 171 12.98 -10.71 25.96
CA SER A 171 14.12 -10.74 26.87
C SER A 171 15.10 -9.59 26.61
N ALA A 172 15.33 -9.24 25.35
CA ALA A 172 16.18 -8.10 24.98
C ALA A 172 15.54 -6.77 25.41
N GLU A 173 14.23 -6.62 25.27
CA GLU A 173 13.50 -5.44 25.73
C GLU A 173 13.50 -5.32 27.26
N GLU A 174 13.23 -6.42 27.96
CA GLU A 174 13.31 -6.49 29.42
C GLU A 174 14.72 -6.14 29.92
N GLY A 175 15.76 -6.74 29.32
CA GLY A 175 17.15 -6.43 29.64
C GLY A 175 17.49 -4.95 29.44
N ALA A 176 17.02 -4.35 28.35
CA ALA A 176 17.23 -2.92 28.09
C ALA A 176 16.48 -2.01 29.09
N MET A 177 15.32 -2.43 29.59
CA MET A 177 14.61 -1.71 30.65
C MET A 177 15.37 -1.81 31.98
N VAL A 178 15.79 -3.01 32.36
CA VAL A 178 16.56 -3.25 33.59
C VAL A 178 17.86 -2.45 33.59
N GLU A 179 18.60 -2.41 32.47
CA GLU A 179 19.85 -1.64 32.38
C GLU A 179 19.61 -0.14 32.58
N ARG A 180 18.56 0.42 31.96
CA ARG A 180 18.18 1.84 32.16
C ARG A 180 17.87 2.13 33.62
N ASP A 181 17.11 1.26 34.27
CA ASP A 181 16.76 1.41 35.69
C ASP A 181 17.98 1.32 36.60
N MET A 182 18.88 0.37 36.37
CA MET A 182 20.15 0.26 37.10
C MET A 182 21.01 1.51 36.94
N ARG A 183 21.06 2.08 35.72
CA ARG A 183 21.78 3.33 35.45
C ARG A 183 21.17 4.53 36.18
N GLN A 184 19.85 4.60 36.27
CA GLN A 184 19.18 5.66 37.02
C GLN A 184 19.43 5.54 38.53
N ARG A 185 19.32 4.33 39.08
CA ARG A 185 19.58 4.07 40.51
C ARG A 185 21.02 4.40 40.88
N SER A 186 21.99 3.96 40.09
CA SER A 186 23.40 4.29 40.33
C SER A 186 23.69 5.79 40.26
N ARG A 187 23.06 6.54 39.35
CA ARG A 187 23.14 8.02 39.33
C ARG A 187 22.59 8.64 40.61
N LYS A 188 21.42 8.20 41.08
CA LYS A 188 20.81 8.70 42.32
C LYS A 188 21.75 8.48 43.51
N ILE A 189 22.29 7.26 43.66
CA ILE A 189 23.25 6.93 44.74
C ILE A 189 24.50 7.81 44.68
N LYS A 190 25.05 8.05 43.48
CA LYS A 190 26.21 8.94 43.32
C LYS A 190 25.91 10.38 43.73
N ILE A 191 24.73 10.88 43.37
CA ILE A 191 24.31 12.25 43.73
C ILE A 191 24.11 12.36 45.24
N THR A 192 23.40 11.40 45.87
CA THR A 192 23.16 11.44 47.32
C THR A 192 24.48 11.38 48.08
N GLN A 193 25.40 10.49 47.69
CA GLN A 193 26.72 10.39 48.33
C GLN A 193 27.55 11.68 48.15
N ALA A 194 27.52 12.28 46.96
CA ALA A 194 28.22 13.54 46.73
C ALA A 194 27.65 14.68 47.58
N VAL A 195 26.32 14.74 47.72
CA VAL A 195 25.64 15.73 48.57
C VAL A 195 25.99 15.52 50.04
N GLU A 196 25.96 14.29 50.54
CA GLU A 196 26.35 13.95 51.93
C GLU A 196 27.78 14.42 52.23
N ARG A 197 28.72 14.12 51.33
CA ARG A 197 30.10 14.60 51.46
C ARG A 197 30.21 16.13 51.47
N LEU A 198 29.49 16.82 50.58
CA LEU A 198 29.48 18.29 50.56
C LEU A 198 28.91 18.87 51.86
N VAL A 199 27.86 18.26 52.40
CA VAL A 199 27.28 18.66 53.69
C VAL A 199 28.28 18.46 54.82
N GLU A 200 28.99 17.33 54.85
CA GLU A 200 30.04 17.06 55.84
C GLU A 200 31.19 18.06 55.76
N ASP A 201 31.66 18.37 54.55
CA ASP A 201 32.72 19.36 54.32
C ASP A 201 32.27 20.75 54.85
N LEU A 202 31.02 21.17 54.58
CA LEU A 202 30.46 22.44 55.08
C LEU A 202 30.28 22.47 56.60
N ILE A 203 29.87 21.35 57.21
CA ILE A 203 29.77 21.23 58.67
C ILE A 203 31.15 21.38 59.30
N GLN A 204 32.15 20.69 58.77
CA GLN A 204 33.53 20.77 59.27
C GLN A 204 34.09 22.19 59.14
N GLU A 205 33.87 22.85 58.01
CA GLU A 205 34.29 24.24 57.79
C GLU A 205 33.63 25.19 58.80
N SER A 206 32.33 25.06 59.02
CA SER A 206 31.56 25.88 59.98
C SER A 206 32.00 25.61 61.44
N MET A 207 32.30 24.35 61.77
CA MET A 207 32.89 23.96 63.06
C MET A 207 34.27 24.60 63.28
N ALA A 208 35.12 24.61 62.25
CA ALA A 208 36.45 25.20 62.31
C ALA A 208 36.40 26.74 62.44
N ARG A 209 35.46 27.39 61.74
CA ARG A 209 35.17 28.83 61.88
C ARG A 209 34.65 29.21 63.26
N GLY A 210 34.02 28.27 63.95
CA GLY A 210 33.47 28.48 65.29
C GLY A 210 32.07 29.08 65.28
N ASP A 211 31.33 28.97 64.17
CA ASP A 211 29.96 29.49 64.03
C ASP A 211 29.00 28.89 65.08
N PHE A 212 29.30 27.66 65.56
CA PHE A 212 28.53 26.96 66.59
C PHE A 212 28.89 27.34 68.04
N ARG A 213 29.87 28.21 68.27
CA ARG A 213 30.29 28.61 69.64
C ARG A 213 29.31 29.57 70.32
N ASN A 214 28.42 30.20 69.55
CA ASN A 214 27.44 31.17 70.06
C ASN A 214 26.08 30.53 70.41
N LEU A 215 25.99 29.19 70.39
CA LEU A 215 24.77 28.45 70.68
C LEU A 215 24.71 28.07 72.16
N SER A 216 23.59 28.40 72.82
CA SER A 216 23.37 28.02 74.22
C SER A 216 23.31 26.49 74.36
N GLY A 217 24.25 25.90 75.10
CA GLY A 217 24.29 24.45 75.35
C GLY A 217 25.37 23.68 74.59
N ALA A 218 26.21 24.34 73.79
CA ALA A 218 27.35 23.71 73.13
C ALA A 218 28.30 23.04 74.16
N GLY A 219 28.65 21.77 73.94
CA GLY A 219 29.58 21.02 74.78
C GLY A 219 29.04 20.55 76.14
N LYS A 220 27.79 20.90 76.50
CA LYS A 220 27.16 20.33 77.70
C LYS A 220 26.69 18.91 77.40
N PRO A 221 26.96 17.93 78.28
CA PRO A 221 26.42 16.57 78.10
C PRO A 221 24.89 16.64 78.08
N LEU A 222 24.28 15.89 77.15
CA LEU A 222 22.82 15.73 77.09
C LEU A 222 22.33 15.28 78.47
N ASN A 223 21.30 15.96 78.99
CA ASN A 223 20.61 15.47 80.19
C ASN A 223 20.06 14.09 79.86
N LYS A 224 20.38 13.10 80.70
CA LYS A 224 19.84 11.76 80.55
C LYS A 224 18.32 11.88 80.66
N PHE A 225 17.62 11.64 79.56
CA PHE A 225 16.17 11.55 79.60
C PHE A 225 15.81 10.41 80.54
N GLU A 226 15.11 10.71 81.64
CA GLU A 226 14.75 9.74 82.68
C GLU A 226 13.81 8.64 82.16
N HIS A 227 13.23 8.83 80.98
CA HIS A 227 12.29 7.88 80.37
C HIS A 227 12.43 7.86 78.84
N ASN A 228 12.91 6.75 78.28
CA ASN A 228 12.86 6.46 76.85
C ASN A 228 11.64 5.56 76.56
N PRO A 229 10.56 6.07 75.94
CA PRO A 229 9.33 5.31 75.71
C PRO A 229 9.47 4.14 74.73
N TYR A 230 10.64 3.99 74.08
CA TYR A 230 10.94 2.89 73.16
C TYR A 230 11.98 1.90 73.70
N ALA A 231 12.50 2.13 74.91
CA ALA A 231 13.28 1.11 75.59
C ALA A 231 12.31 0.09 76.20
N THR A 232 12.10 -1.03 75.51
CA THR A 232 11.40 -2.19 76.10
C THR A 232 12.22 -2.74 77.28
N PRO A 233 11.57 -3.20 78.37
CA PRO A 233 12.24 -3.74 79.55
C PRO A 233 13.06 -4.99 79.26
#